data_AF-A0A9D4BJF1-F1
#
_entry.id   AF-A0A9D4BJF1-F1
#
_cell.length_a   1.000
_cell.length_b   1.000
_cell.length_c   1.000
_cell.angle_alpha   90.00
_cell.angle_beta   90.00
_cell.angle_gamma   90.00
#
_symmetry.space_group_name_H-M   'P 1'
#
loop_
_entity.id
_entity.type
_entity.pdbx_description
1 polymer ?
#
loop_
_entity_poly.entity_id
_entity_poly.type
_entity_poly.pdbx_seq_one_letter_code
_entity_poly.pdbx_strand_id
1 'polypeptide(L)'
;MNVQVGDIVVNAVVDSASEVSIISERVYKSMKHPPPKLRDVKLLTAGKDMSMQGFIVGPVKLNIGNCWYKEQLYVAPIDTDMLRKFYILVNTGKAILNIAEATLIFDGPVLSLNLGSTDGHPRVAEVRVGKRRVIPPNSVVKVKCNMSKFETDYVVESFGNSKLLVPKMVLSAGFDPVLCPLNPTDRVQLVKKNFLIAKAYPVAEYLSNDSSAQDSEGCRVQACSLVDPVMTKALSEHIRMS
;
A
#
# COMPACT_ATOMS: atom_id res chain seq x y z
N MET A 1 -3.81 14.28 11.88
CA MET A 1 -4.56 15.29 12.67
C MET A 1 -3.78 15.55 13.94
N ASN A 2 -3.59 16.80 14.35
CA ASN A 2 -2.89 17.09 15.60
C ASN A 2 -3.80 16.86 16.80
N VAL A 3 -3.30 16.09 17.77
CA VAL A 3 -3.96 15.83 19.06
C VAL A 3 -2.93 16.07 20.14
N GLN A 4 -3.30 16.75 21.21
CA GLN A 4 -2.44 16.84 22.38
C GLN A 4 -2.78 15.71 23.37
N VAL A 5 -1.77 14.91 23.72
CA VAL A 5 -1.85 13.78 24.64
C VAL A 5 -1.00 14.13 25.86
N GLY A 6 -1.63 14.46 26.97
CA GLY A 6 -0.94 15.04 28.13
C GLY A 6 -0.27 16.36 27.75
N ASP A 7 1.06 16.38 27.83
CA ASP A 7 1.93 17.52 27.52
C ASP A 7 2.49 17.52 26.09
N ILE A 8 2.18 16.50 25.27
CA ILE A 8 2.79 16.30 23.95
C ILE A 8 1.76 16.47 22.84
N VAL A 9 2.11 17.20 21.78
CA VAL A 9 1.32 17.26 20.55
C VAL A 9 1.80 16.16 19.60
N VAL A 10 0.87 15.33 19.13
CA VAL A 10 1.16 14.19 18.25
C VAL A 10 0.33 14.21 16.98
N ASN A 11 0.86 13.56 15.93
CA ASN A 11 0.11 13.28 14.71
C ASN A 11 -0.74 12.02 14.89
N ALA A 12 -2.03 12.21 15.12
CA ALA A 12 -3.00 11.11 15.17
C ALA A 12 -3.49 10.75 13.77
N VAL A 13 -3.48 9.46 13.47
CA VAL A 13 -4.17 8.84 12.33
C VAL A 13 -5.55 8.40 12.79
N VAL A 14 -6.59 8.81 12.06
CA VAL A 14 -7.95 8.36 12.34
C VAL A 14 -8.16 7.01 11.67
N ASP A 15 -8.44 5.99 12.46
CA ASP A 15 -8.69 4.63 12.01
C ASP A 15 -10.11 4.22 12.41
N SER A 16 -10.98 4.05 11.42
CA SER A 16 -12.37 3.63 11.64
C SER A 16 -12.53 2.14 11.88
N ALA A 17 -11.54 1.32 11.53
CA ALA A 17 -11.55 -0.11 11.77
C ALA A 17 -11.02 -0.47 13.17
N SER A 18 -10.28 0.43 13.81
CA SER A 18 -9.78 0.19 15.17
C SER A 18 -10.89 0.32 16.23
N GLU A 19 -10.95 -0.65 17.15
CA GLU A 19 -11.83 -0.62 18.32
C GLU A 19 -11.25 0.20 19.49
N VAL A 20 -9.93 0.44 19.47
CA VAL A 20 -9.18 1.06 20.57
C VAL A 20 -8.32 2.23 20.09
N SER A 21 -8.10 3.21 20.96
CA SER A 21 -7.12 4.28 20.72
C SER A 21 -5.75 3.81 21.20
N ILE A 22 -4.74 3.85 20.35
CA ILE A 22 -3.37 3.39 20.63
C ILE A 22 -2.42 4.58 20.48
N ILE A 23 -1.51 4.77 21.44
CA ILE A 23 -0.34 5.64 21.31
C ILE A 23 0.92 4.78 21.19
N SER A 24 1.93 5.26 20.48
CA SER A 24 3.21 4.56 20.41
C SER A 24 3.90 4.53 21.78
N GLU A 25 4.68 3.48 22.03
CA GLU A 25 5.59 3.44 23.18
C GLU A 25 6.53 4.64 23.23
N ARG A 26 6.97 5.14 22.07
CA ARG A 26 7.83 6.32 21.96
C ARG A 26 7.14 7.55 22.57
N VAL A 27 5.90 7.81 22.16
CA VAL A 27 5.09 8.92 22.70
C VAL A 27 4.91 8.76 24.21
N TYR A 28 4.51 7.58 24.68
CA TYR A 28 4.32 7.32 26.11
C TYR A 28 5.59 7.56 26.93
N LYS A 29 6.75 7.04 26.48
CA LYS A 29 8.05 7.20 27.15
C LYS A 29 8.55 8.65 27.14
N SER A 30 8.12 9.46 26.18
CA SER A 30 8.52 10.86 26.07
C SER A 30 7.70 11.82 26.95
N MET A 31 6.57 11.38 27.51
CA MET A 31 5.73 12.22 28.39
C MET A 31 6.49 12.61 29.65
N LYS A 32 6.39 13.88 30.06
CA LYS A 32 7.00 14.33 31.33
C LYS A 32 6.38 13.61 32.54
N HIS A 33 5.08 13.34 32.47
CA HIS A 33 4.31 12.67 33.52
C HIS A 33 3.46 11.56 32.91
N PRO A 34 4.06 10.39 32.60
CA PRO A 34 3.34 9.31 31.95
C PRO A 34 2.20 8.81 32.85
N PRO A 35 0.97 8.62 32.32
CA PRO A 35 -0.14 8.07 33.08
C PRO A 35 0.16 6.65 33.56
N PRO A 36 -0.41 6.22 34.71
CA PRO A 36 -0.09 4.92 35.28
C PRO A 36 -0.56 3.79 34.36
N LYS A 37 0.26 2.74 34.28
CA LYS A 37 -0.10 1.48 33.63
C LYS A 37 -1.14 0.76 34.47
N LEU A 38 -2.25 0.38 33.83
CA LEU A 38 -3.39 -0.29 34.46
C LEU A 38 -3.27 -1.82 34.32
N ARG A 39 -2.96 -2.31 33.12
CA ARG A 39 -2.78 -3.75 32.85
C ARG A 39 -2.05 -4.01 31.52
N ASP A 40 -1.39 -5.14 31.43
CA ASP A 40 -0.88 -5.69 30.17
C ASP A 40 -2.02 -6.28 29.32
N VAL A 41 -1.89 -6.18 28.00
CA VAL A 41 -2.86 -6.67 27.02
C VAL A 41 -2.16 -7.17 25.76
N LYS A 42 -2.82 -8.12 25.10
CA LYS A 42 -2.45 -8.58 23.76
C LYS A 42 -3.43 -7.98 22.75
N LEU A 43 -2.93 -7.11 21.88
CA LEU A 43 -3.71 -6.50 20.81
C LEU A 43 -3.73 -7.41 19.59
N LEU A 44 -4.92 -7.63 19.03
CA LEU A 44 -5.09 -8.34 17.76
C LEU A 44 -5.04 -7.31 16.64
N THR A 45 -4.18 -7.53 15.64
CA THR A 45 -4.04 -6.62 14.50
C THR A 45 -4.76 -7.18 13.28
N ALA A 46 -5.00 -6.34 12.27
CA ALA A 46 -5.51 -6.82 10.99
C ALA A 46 -4.46 -7.70 10.30
N GLY A 47 -4.77 -8.98 10.11
CA GLY A 47 -3.85 -9.99 9.56
C GLY A 47 -4.04 -11.33 10.24
N LYS A 48 -3.82 -12.44 9.53
CA LYS A 48 -3.93 -13.79 10.12
C LYS A 48 -2.87 -13.96 11.21
N ASP A 49 -3.31 -14.25 12.43
CA ASP A 49 -2.46 -14.57 13.59
C ASP A 49 -1.46 -13.48 14.02
N MET A 50 -1.65 -12.24 13.55
CA MET A 50 -0.82 -11.12 13.97
C MET A 50 -1.33 -10.53 15.28
N SER A 51 -0.42 -10.41 16.24
CA SER A 51 -0.73 -9.84 17.54
C SER A 51 0.46 -9.06 18.09
N MET A 52 0.15 -8.05 18.88
CA MET A 52 1.12 -7.13 19.44
C MET A 52 0.95 -7.08 20.96
N GLN A 53 2.05 -7.12 21.69
CA GLN A 53 2.02 -6.89 23.13
C GLN A 53 1.92 -5.39 23.41
N GLY A 54 1.09 -5.04 24.37
CA GLY A 54 0.90 -3.67 24.80
C GLY A 54 0.36 -3.59 26.22
N PHE A 55 -0.03 -2.39 26.63
CA PHE A 55 -0.63 -2.17 27.95
C PHE A 55 -1.60 -1.00 27.91
N ILE A 56 -2.56 -0.99 28.84
CA ILE A 56 -3.50 0.12 28.99
C ILE A 56 -2.95 1.11 30.02
N VAL A 57 -3.08 2.40 29.73
CA VAL A 57 -2.73 3.51 30.62
C VAL A 57 -3.91 4.45 30.81
N GLY A 58 -4.02 5.08 31.97
CA GLY A 58 -5.01 6.14 32.15
C GLY A 58 -5.25 6.57 33.60
N PRO A 59 -6.08 7.61 33.80
CA PRO A 59 -6.73 8.41 32.76
C PRO A 59 -5.74 9.34 32.04
N VAL A 60 -5.81 9.40 30.72
CA VAL A 60 -5.00 10.28 29.86
C VAL A 60 -5.82 11.49 29.44
N LYS A 61 -5.26 12.68 29.61
CA LYS A 61 -5.88 13.91 29.11
C LYS A 61 -5.60 14.06 27.61
N LEU A 62 -6.64 14.21 26.83
CA LEU A 62 -6.57 14.45 25.39
C LEU A 62 -7.15 15.83 25.08
N ASN A 63 -6.48 16.63 24.27
CA ASN A 63 -7.04 17.85 23.70
C ASN A 63 -7.14 17.71 22.18
N ILE A 64 -8.35 17.95 21.67
CA ILE A 64 -8.74 17.76 20.27
C ILE A 64 -9.51 19.00 19.87
N GLY A 65 -8.96 19.78 18.93
CA GLY A 65 -9.47 21.12 18.66
C GLY A 65 -9.42 21.96 19.93
N ASN A 66 -10.60 22.34 20.43
CA ASN A 66 -10.75 23.21 21.59
C ASN A 66 -11.30 22.48 22.83
N CYS A 67 -11.38 21.15 22.79
CA CYS A 67 -12.07 20.36 23.80
C CYS A 67 -11.12 19.35 24.48
N TRP A 68 -11.27 19.23 25.80
CA TRP A 68 -10.49 18.31 26.63
C TRP A 68 -11.29 17.08 27.03
N TYR A 69 -10.69 15.91 26.89
CA TYR A 69 -11.26 14.61 27.20
C TYR A 69 -10.34 13.82 28.13
N LYS A 70 -10.90 12.86 28.86
CA LYS A 70 -10.14 11.88 29.63
C LYS A 70 -10.48 10.47 29.15
N GLU A 71 -9.49 9.71 28.75
CA GLU A 71 -9.66 8.35 28.24
C GLU A 71 -8.59 7.40 28.80
N GLN A 72 -8.88 6.10 28.79
CA GLN A 72 -7.83 5.08 28.84
C GLN A 72 -7.29 4.89 27.42
N LEU A 73 -5.96 4.83 27.28
CA LEU A 73 -5.30 4.59 26.00
C LEU A 73 -4.53 3.28 26.05
N TYR A 74 -4.38 2.65 24.91
CA TYR A 74 -3.47 1.53 24.73
C TYR A 74 -2.10 2.07 24.34
N VAL A 75 -1.05 1.43 24.81
CA VAL A 75 0.34 1.70 24.42
C VAL A 75 0.90 0.45 23.76
N ALA A 76 1.47 0.61 22.57
CA ALA A 76 1.99 -0.50 21.79
C ALA A 76 3.15 -0.05 20.86
N PRO A 77 4.00 -0.98 20.38
CA PRO A 77 5.06 -0.67 19.41
C PRO A 77 4.50 -0.45 18.00
N ILE A 78 3.93 0.74 17.77
CA ILE A 78 3.47 1.21 16.46
C ILE A 78 4.40 2.32 15.92
N ASP A 79 4.53 2.41 14.60
CA ASP A 79 5.38 3.41 13.93
C ASP A 79 4.78 4.82 13.93
N THR A 80 3.44 4.90 13.93
CA THR A 80 2.71 6.17 14.01
C THR A 80 2.61 6.64 15.44
N ASP A 81 2.55 7.95 15.66
CA ASP A 81 2.50 8.49 17.03
C ASP A 81 1.25 8.03 17.77
N MET A 82 0.10 8.04 17.09
CA MET A 82 -1.19 7.65 17.64
C MET A 82 -2.13 7.13 16.54
N LEU A 83 -2.75 5.97 16.80
CA LEU A 83 -3.93 5.48 16.09
C LEU A 83 -5.17 5.80 16.91
N ARG A 84 -6.11 6.52 16.31
CA ARG A 84 -7.31 6.99 17.00
C ARG A 84 -8.53 6.27 16.45
N LYS A 85 -9.22 5.52 17.30
CA LYS A 85 -10.51 4.92 16.94
C LYS A 85 -11.50 6.00 16.55
N PHE A 86 -12.19 5.82 15.43
CA PHE A 86 -13.24 6.73 15.01
C PHE A 86 -14.41 6.75 16.00
N TYR A 87 -14.72 5.61 16.62
CA TYR A 87 -15.92 5.45 17.44
C TYR A 87 -15.98 6.35 18.68
N ILE A 88 -14.84 6.80 19.21
CA ILE A 88 -14.86 7.77 20.31
C ILE A 88 -15.40 9.11 19.89
N LEU A 89 -15.18 9.48 18.64
CA LEU A 89 -15.70 10.72 18.10
C LEU A 89 -17.24 10.69 18.04
N VAL A 90 -17.85 9.50 17.98
CA VAL A 90 -19.31 9.30 17.96
C VAL A 90 -19.90 9.20 19.36
N ASN A 91 -19.20 8.56 20.31
CA ASN A 91 -19.74 8.31 21.66
C ASN A 91 -19.46 9.42 22.68
N THR A 92 -18.39 10.20 22.49
CA THR A 92 -18.01 11.28 23.42
C THR A 92 -18.33 12.68 22.90
N GLY A 93 -18.63 12.80 21.61
CA GLY A 93 -18.95 14.07 20.96
C GLY A 93 -19.79 13.87 19.71
N LYS A 94 -19.98 14.95 18.94
CA LYS A 94 -20.61 14.93 17.61
C LYS A 94 -19.54 15.06 16.56
N ALA A 95 -19.29 13.98 15.83
CA ALA A 95 -18.27 13.93 14.80
C ALA A 95 -18.85 13.76 13.40
N ILE A 96 -18.32 14.54 12.46
CA ILE A 96 -18.63 14.41 11.03
C ILE A 96 -17.29 14.35 10.29
N LEU A 97 -17.02 13.21 9.66
CA LEU A 97 -15.86 13.03 8.80
C LEU A 97 -16.24 13.39 7.36
N ASN A 98 -15.71 14.50 6.85
CA ASN A 98 -15.85 14.87 5.45
C ASN A 98 -14.58 14.48 4.68
N ILE A 99 -14.65 13.32 4.01
CA ILE A 99 -13.53 12.78 3.23
C ILE A 99 -13.21 13.67 2.04
N ALA A 100 -14.22 14.24 1.38
CA ALA A 100 -14.04 15.05 0.18
C ALA A 100 -13.25 16.33 0.46
N GLU A 101 -13.47 16.93 1.62
CA GLU A 101 -12.78 18.15 2.06
C GLU A 101 -11.56 17.87 2.94
N ALA A 102 -11.28 16.60 3.25
CA ALA A 102 -10.26 16.22 4.23
C ALA A 102 -10.45 16.92 5.59
N THR A 103 -11.69 16.99 6.08
CA THR A 103 -11.99 17.64 7.37
C THR A 103 -12.71 16.69 8.33
N LEU A 104 -12.44 16.89 9.62
CA LEU A 104 -13.19 16.28 10.72
C LEU A 104 -13.83 17.41 11.52
N ILE A 105 -15.15 17.50 11.50
CA ILE A 105 -15.89 18.36 12.42
C ILE A 105 -16.06 17.58 13.71
N PHE A 106 -15.61 18.12 14.83
CA PHE A 106 -15.72 17.44 16.13
C PHE A 106 -16.11 18.43 17.22
N ASP A 107 -17.32 18.27 17.76
CA ASP A 107 -17.93 19.16 18.77
C ASP A 107 -17.97 20.65 18.37
N GLY A 108 -18.07 20.91 17.06
CA GLY A 108 -18.17 22.26 16.48
C GLY A 108 -16.93 22.66 15.67
N PRO A 109 -15.71 22.62 16.25
CA PRO A 109 -14.48 22.90 15.50
C PRO A 109 -14.29 22.02 14.26
N VAL A 110 -13.80 22.64 13.20
CA VAL A 110 -13.35 21.96 11.97
C VAL A 110 -11.86 21.68 12.09
N LEU A 111 -11.49 20.41 12.06
CA LEU A 111 -10.10 19.95 12.14
C LEU A 111 -9.66 19.50 10.76
N SER A 112 -8.57 20.09 10.25
CA SER A 112 -7.97 19.64 8.99
C SER A 112 -7.32 18.27 9.17
N LEU A 113 -7.66 17.35 8.28
CA LEU A 113 -7.05 16.05 8.16
C LEU A 113 -5.99 16.11 7.07
N ASN A 114 -4.81 15.59 7.38
CA ASN A 114 -3.84 15.27 6.35
C ASN A 114 -4.26 13.91 5.78
N LEU A 115 -4.95 13.91 4.64
CA LEU A 115 -4.99 12.75 3.76
C LEU A 115 -3.55 12.57 3.29
N GLY A 116 -2.78 11.75 4.01
CA GLY A 116 -1.31 11.68 3.87
C GLY A 116 -0.90 11.78 2.41
N SER A 117 -0.03 12.75 2.10
CA SER A 117 0.36 13.19 0.76
C SER A 117 -0.06 12.24 -0.34
N THR A 118 -1.27 12.43 -0.87
CA THR A 118 -1.52 12.10 -2.26
C THR A 118 -0.98 13.28 -3.02
N ASP A 119 0.28 13.23 -3.44
CA ASP A 119 0.91 14.25 -4.30
C ASP A 119 0.23 14.28 -5.71
N GLY A 120 -1.07 13.99 -5.80
CA GLY A 120 -1.79 13.69 -7.03
C GLY A 120 -1.38 12.37 -7.70
N HIS A 121 -0.29 11.74 -7.25
CA HIS A 121 0.22 10.52 -7.86
C HIS A 121 -0.55 9.30 -7.34
N PRO A 122 -1.22 8.55 -8.21
CA PRO A 122 -1.89 7.33 -7.80
C PRO A 122 -0.83 6.32 -7.33
N ARG A 123 -0.85 5.90 -6.05
CA ARG A 123 0.05 4.85 -5.52
C ARG A 123 0.08 3.58 -6.38
N VAL A 124 -1.05 3.30 -7.02
CA VAL A 124 -1.20 2.19 -7.95
C VAL A 124 -1.87 2.71 -9.22
N ALA A 125 -1.18 2.59 -10.35
CA ALA A 125 -1.75 2.89 -11.65
C ALA A 125 -2.31 1.62 -12.30
N GLU A 126 -3.50 1.73 -12.87
CA GLU A 126 -4.08 0.67 -13.67
C GLU A 126 -3.47 0.66 -15.07
N VAL A 127 -2.95 -0.49 -15.50
CA VAL A 127 -2.40 -0.66 -16.85
C VAL A 127 -3.43 -1.36 -17.72
N ARG A 128 -3.96 -0.63 -18.71
CA ARG A 128 -5.07 -1.07 -19.55
C ARG A 128 -4.65 -1.21 -21.00
N VAL A 129 -5.17 -2.22 -21.69
CA VAL A 129 -4.84 -2.48 -23.10
C VAL A 129 -5.35 -1.36 -24.01
N GLY A 130 -4.46 -0.70 -24.75
CA GLY A 130 -4.81 0.49 -25.54
C GLY A 130 -5.68 0.19 -26.77
N LYS A 131 -5.51 -0.99 -27.38
CA LYS A 131 -6.31 -1.46 -28.53
C LYS A 131 -6.62 -2.94 -28.39
N ARG A 132 -7.79 -3.38 -28.88
CA ARG A 132 -8.18 -4.80 -28.90
C ARG A 132 -7.08 -5.64 -29.57
N ARG A 133 -6.72 -6.77 -28.97
CA ARG A 133 -5.68 -7.69 -29.44
C ARG A 133 -6.13 -9.14 -29.34
N VAL A 134 -5.65 -9.94 -30.28
CA VAL A 134 -5.74 -11.39 -30.26
C VAL A 134 -4.35 -11.90 -29.88
N ILE A 135 -4.28 -12.76 -28.87
CA ILE A 135 -3.04 -13.40 -28.43
C ILE A 135 -3.16 -14.89 -28.73
N PRO A 136 -2.43 -15.41 -29.73
CA PRO A 136 -2.47 -16.83 -30.11
C PRO A 136 -2.08 -17.76 -28.95
N PRO A 137 -2.46 -19.05 -29.03
CA PRO A 137 -1.97 -20.08 -28.11
C PRO A 137 -0.43 -20.10 -28.01
N ASN A 138 0.10 -20.42 -26.82
CA ASN A 138 1.53 -20.61 -26.57
C ASN A 138 2.44 -19.52 -27.15
N SER A 139 1.98 -18.26 -27.12
CA SER A 139 2.66 -17.15 -27.79
C SER A 139 2.80 -15.94 -26.89
N VAL A 140 3.73 -15.06 -27.25
CA VAL A 140 3.96 -13.76 -26.62
C VAL A 140 3.68 -12.67 -27.66
N VAL A 141 2.88 -11.68 -27.28
CA VAL A 141 2.54 -10.56 -28.17
C VAL A 141 2.86 -9.24 -27.48
N LYS A 142 3.47 -8.30 -28.20
CA LYS A 142 3.68 -6.93 -27.71
C LYS A 142 2.35 -6.16 -27.74
N VAL A 143 1.92 -5.68 -26.58
CA VAL A 143 0.67 -4.94 -26.40
C VAL A 143 0.99 -3.55 -25.86
N LYS A 144 0.66 -2.52 -26.65
CA LYS A 144 0.69 -1.12 -26.16
C LYS A 144 -0.45 -0.92 -25.16
N CYS A 145 -0.12 -0.39 -24.00
CA CYS A 145 -1.05 -0.13 -22.91
C CYS A 145 -1.11 1.36 -22.58
N ASN A 146 -2.19 1.74 -21.91
CA ASN A 146 -2.43 3.07 -21.37
C ASN A 146 -2.42 2.96 -19.84
N MET A 147 -1.87 3.97 -19.16
CA MET A 147 -1.92 4.11 -17.71
C MET A 147 -1.88 5.59 -17.32
N SER A 148 -2.24 5.91 -16.07
CA SER A 148 -1.88 7.21 -15.49
C SER A 148 -0.36 7.32 -15.39
N LYS A 149 0.19 8.49 -15.74
CA LYS A 149 1.64 8.69 -15.76
C LYS A 149 2.21 8.68 -14.34
N PHE A 150 3.35 8.03 -14.18
CA PHE A 150 4.23 8.22 -13.04
C PHE A 150 5.34 9.21 -13.40
N GLU A 151 5.71 10.03 -12.42
CA GLU A 151 6.90 10.91 -12.48
C GLU A 151 8.19 10.16 -12.11
N THR A 152 8.06 8.96 -11.57
CA THR A 152 9.17 8.10 -11.14
C THR A 152 9.13 6.76 -11.86
N ASP A 153 10.25 6.04 -11.81
CA ASP A 153 10.33 4.67 -12.33
C ASP A 153 9.34 3.77 -11.58
N TYR A 154 8.77 2.80 -12.30
CA TYR A 154 7.68 1.99 -11.81
C TYR A 154 7.84 0.51 -12.17
N VAL A 155 7.30 -0.35 -11.32
CA VAL A 155 7.20 -1.80 -11.53
C VAL A 155 5.82 -2.13 -12.04
N VAL A 156 5.73 -2.87 -13.14
CA VAL A 156 4.47 -3.45 -13.64
C VAL A 156 4.43 -4.93 -13.28
N GLU A 157 3.29 -5.38 -12.76
CA GLU A 157 3.03 -6.79 -12.44
C GLU A 157 1.63 -7.22 -12.90
N SER A 158 1.49 -8.51 -13.17
CA SER A 158 0.20 -9.12 -13.51
C SER A 158 -0.83 -8.86 -12.41
N PHE A 159 -2.05 -8.51 -12.82
CA PHE A 159 -3.15 -8.31 -11.88
C PHE A 159 -4.25 -9.35 -12.06
N GLY A 160 -4.63 -9.99 -10.96
CA GLY A 160 -5.74 -10.94 -10.90
C GLY A 160 -5.49 -12.26 -11.61
N ASN A 161 -6.54 -13.09 -11.68
CA ASN A 161 -6.49 -14.42 -12.29
C ASN A 161 -6.72 -14.33 -13.80
N SER A 162 -5.83 -13.63 -14.50
CA SER A 162 -5.81 -13.63 -15.96
C SER A 162 -5.24 -14.95 -16.48
N LYS A 163 -5.81 -15.47 -17.58
CA LYS A 163 -5.21 -16.59 -18.32
C LYS A 163 -3.92 -16.19 -19.04
N LEU A 164 -3.59 -14.89 -19.05
CA LEU A 164 -2.35 -14.35 -19.60
C LEU A 164 -1.38 -14.07 -18.47
N LEU A 165 -0.13 -14.48 -18.67
CA LEU A 165 0.97 -14.18 -17.77
C LEU A 165 1.64 -12.89 -18.25
N VAL A 166 1.69 -11.88 -17.39
CA VAL A 166 2.43 -10.64 -17.66
C VAL A 166 3.72 -10.70 -16.87
N PRO A 167 4.90 -10.73 -17.52
CA PRO A 167 6.17 -10.67 -16.81
C PRO A 167 6.26 -9.42 -15.95
N LYS A 168 6.84 -9.56 -14.76
CA LYS A 168 7.18 -8.41 -13.91
C LYS A 168 8.27 -7.61 -14.60
N MET A 169 8.09 -6.30 -14.73
CA MET A 169 9.01 -5.43 -15.46
C MET A 169 9.20 -4.11 -14.72
N VAL A 170 10.43 -3.58 -14.72
CA VAL A 170 10.73 -2.22 -14.30
C VAL A 170 10.75 -1.33 -15.53
N LEU A 171 10.04 -0.21 -15.49
CA LEU A 171 9.90 0.75 -16.59
C LEU A 171 10.23 2.16 -16.11
N SER A 172 10.84 2.94 -16.99
CA SER A 172 11.21 4.32 -16.68
C SER A 172 10.01 5.27 -16.70
N ALA A 173 10.08 6.32 -15.89
CA ALA A 173 9.07 7.38 -15.81
C ALA A 173 8.70 7.97 -17.19
N GLY A 174 7.45 8.45 -17.33
CA GLY A 174 7.02 9.23 -18.50
C GLY A 174 6.69 8.46 -19.78
N PHE A 175 6.93 7.14 -19.85
CA PHE A 175 6.61 6.32 -21.02
C PHE A 175 5.33 5.50 -20.84
N ASP A 176 4.55 5.39 -21.92
CA ASP A 176 3.43 4.45 -22.00
C ASP A 176 3.96 3.00 -22.03
N PRO A 177 3.45 2.11 -21.17
CA PRO A 177 3.98 0.75 -21.07
C PRO A 177 3.66 -0.07 -22.33
N VAL A 178 4.67 -0.81 -22.80
CA VAL A 178 4.49 -1.88 -23.79
C VAL A 178 4.73 -3.21 -23.08
N LEU A 179 3.66 -3.97 -22.89
CA LEU A 179 3.72 -5.24 -22.18
C LEU A 179 3.83 -6.41 -23.16
N CYS A 180 4.39 -7.52 -22.69
CA CYS A 180 4.54 -8.76 -23.45
C CYS A 180 3.74 -9.90 -22.76
N PRO A 181 2.40 -9.86 -22.73
CA PRO A 181 1.62 -10.96 -22.20
C PRO A 181 1.93 -12.27 -22.94
N LEU A 182 2.22 -13.31 -22.16
CA LEU A 182 2.33 -14.70 -22.57
C LEU A 182 0.96 -15.36 -22.43
N ASN A 183 0.51 -16.01 -23.49
CA ASN A 183 -0.63 -16.92 -23.42
C ASN A 183 -0.11 -18.36 -23.30
N PRO A 184 -0.08 -18.95 -22.10
CA PRO A 184 0.36 -20.33 -21.90
C PRO A 184 -0.73 -21.36 -22.27
N THR A 185 -1.91 -20.93 -22.73
CA THR A 185 -3.02 -21.83 -23.06
C THR A 185 -2.96 -22.29 -24.51
N ASP A 186 -3.65 -23.39 -24.79
CA ASP A 186 -3.90 -23.94 -26.13
C ASP A 186 -5.01 -23.19 -26.90
N ARG A 187 -5.62 -22.16 -26.29
CA ARG A 187 -6.73 -21.38 -26.85
C ARG A 187 -6.31 -19.96 -27.17
N VAL A 188 -6.89 -19.42 -28.23
CA VAL A 188 -6.76 -18.00 -28.58
C VAL A 188 -7.37 -17.16 -27.46
N GLN A 189 -6.62 -16.19 -26.95
CA GLN A 189 -7.11 -15.23 -25.96
C GLN A 189 -7.43 -13.89 -26.64
N LEU A 190 -8.67 -13.44 -26.53
CA LEU A 190 -9.08 -12.14 -27.03
C LEU A 190 -9.06 -11.11 -25.90
N VAL A 191 -8.18 -10.11 -26.02
CA VAL A 191 -8.05 -9.02 -25.05
C VAL A 191 -8.74 -7.78 -25.60
N LYS A 192 -9.77 -7.32 -24.91
CA LYS A 192 -10.54 -6.14 -25.31
C LYS A 192 -9.74 -4.86 -25.06
N LYS A 193 -10.08 -3.79 -25.79
CA LYS A 193 -9.60 -2.44 -25.47
C LYS A 193 -10.05 -2.09 -24.04
N ASN A 194 -9.20 -1.36 -23.31
CA ASN A 194 -9.37 -0.95 -21.91
C ASN A 194 -9.42 -2.11 -20.90
N PHE A 195 -9.13 -3.34 -21.32
CA PHE A 195 -9.00 -4.47 -20.39
C PHE A 195 -7.83 -4.22 -19.43
N LEU A 196 -8.09 -4.33 -18.13
CA LEU A 196 -7.08 -4.22 -17.08
C LEU A 196 -6.20 -5.47 -17.13
N ILE A 197 -4.95 -5.30 -17.55
CA ILE A 197 -4.03 -6.44 -17.76
C ILE A 197 -2.95 -6.52 -16.68
N ALA A 198 -2.64 -5.39 -16.04
CA ALA A 198 -1.61 -5.29 -15.02
C ALA A 198 -1.85 -4.09 -14.11
N LYS A 199 -1.10 -4.04 -13.00
CA LYS A 199 -0.98 -2.87 -12.14
C LYS A 199 0.46 -2.38 -12.16
N ALA A 200 0.63 -1.08 -11.98
CA ALA A 200 1.93 -0.43 -11.92
C ALA A 200 2.09 0.31 -10.58
N TYR A 201 3.28 0.23 -10.00
CA TYR A 201 3.62 0.74 -8.67
C TYR A 201 4.93 1.52 -8.75
N PRO A 202 5.08 2.67 -8.06
CA PRO A 202 6.38 3.31 -7.94
C PRO A 202 7.43 2.35 -7.37
N VAL A 203 8.65 2.35 -7.91
CA VAL A 203 9.73 1.45 -7.45
C VAL A 203 9.99 1.60 -5.94
N ALA A 204 9.98 2.83 -5.42
CA ALA A 204 10.19 3.09 -4.00
C ALA A 204 9.15 2.40 -3.10
N GLU A 205 7.88 2.47 -3.47
CA GLU A 205 6.80 1.78 -2.74
C GLU A 205 6.91 0.26 -2.88
N TYR A 206 7.26 -0.21 -4.08
CA TYR A 206 7.42 -1.63 -4.36
C TYR A 206 8.47 -2.28 -3.46
N LEU A 207 9.65 -1.65 -3.35
CA LEU A 207 10.76 -2.14 -2.52
C LEU A 207 10.44 -2.12 -1.02
N SER A 208 9.60 -1.18 -0.57
CA SER A 208 9.20 -1.09 0.84
C SER A 208 8.25 -2.21 1.29
N ASN A 209 7.53 -2.83 0.36
CA ASN A 209 6.59 -3.91 0.70
C ASN A 209 7.27 -5.28 0.83
N ASP A 210 8.38 -5.50 0.11
CA ASP A 210 9.10 -6.80 0.13
C ASP A 210 9.74 -7.10 1.51
N SER A 211 10.02 -6.09 2.33
CA SER A 211 10.52 -6.29 3.71
C SER A 211 9.50 -6.92 4.67
N SER A 212 8.21 -6.99 4.29
CA SER A 212 7.16 -7.56 5.14
C SER A 212 6.77 -9.00 4.79
N ALA A 213 7.32 -9.57 3.69
CA ALA A 213 6.90 -10.86 3.12
C ALA A 213 7.86 -12.05 3.42
N GLN A 214 8.71 -11.96 4.44
CA GLN A 214 9.44 -13.13 4.94
C GLN A 214 8.52 -13.91 5.91
N ASP A 215 7.82 -14.91 5.38
CA ASP A 215 7.33 -16.15 6.05
C ASP A 215 6.09 -16.73 5.36
N SER A 216 6.16 -16.92 4.04
CA SER A 216 5.30 -17.92 3.38
C SER A 216 6.14 -18.75 2.43
N GLU A 217 6.44 -19.97 2.85
CA GLU A 217 6.99 -21.02 1.99
C GLU A 217 6.04 -21.27 0.82
N GLY A 218 6.58 -21.27 -0.41
CA GLY A 218 5.91 -21.91 -1.55
C GLY A 218 5.93 -21.14 -2.86
N CYS A 219 7.10 -21.07 -3.51
CA CYS A 219 7.32 -21.55 -4.89
C CYS A 219 8.69 -21.04 -5.35
N ARG A 220 9.74 -21.88 -5.19
CA ARG A 220 11.02 -21.66 -5.85
C ARG A 220 10.80 -21.86 -7.35
N VAL A 221 10.58 -20.77 -8.09
CA VAL A 221 10.75 -20.80 -9.55
C VAL A 221 12.24 -20.78 -9.81
N GLN A 222 12.78 -21.96 -10.09
CA GLN A 222 14.15 -22.13 -10.56
C GLN A 222 14.28 -21.35 -11.88
N ALA A 223 15.17 -20.36 -11.92
CA ALA A 223 15.48 -19.66 -13.15
C ALA A 223 16.12 -20.65 -14.14
N CYS A 224 15.31 -21.18 -15.06
CA CYS A 224 15.83 -21.92 -16.21
C CYS A 224 16.46 -20.90 -17.16
N SER A 225 17.79 -20.80 -17.16
CA SER A 225 18.55 -20.17 -18.23
C SER A 225 18.44 -21.03 -19.49
N LEU A 226 17.36 -20.88 -20.25
CA LEU A 226 17.28 -21.36 -21.63
C LEU A 226 18.03 -20.37 -22.51
N VAL A 227 19.36 -20.48 -22.50
CA VAL A 227 20.19 -20.02 -23.61
C VAL A 227 20.49 -21.25 -24.44
N ASP A 228 19.66 -21.50 -25.46
CA ASP A 228 19.92 -22.54 -26.44
C ASP A 228 21.23 -22.21 -27.20
N PRO A 229 22.28 -23.06 -27.17
CA PRO A 229 23.55 -22.80 -27.85
C PRO A 229 23.46 -22.87 -29.39
N VAL A 230 22.29 -23.17 -29.95
CA VAL A 230 22.12 -23.45 -31.38
C VAL A 230 21.86 -22.19 -32.21
N MET A 231 21.42 -21.08 -31.59
CA MET A 231 21.14 -19.82 -32.30
C MET A 231 22.37 -18.91 -32.50
N THR A 232 23.48 -19.14 -31.78
CA THR A 232 24.68 -18.29 -31.89
C THR A 232 25.57 -18.59 -33.10
N LYS A 233 25.37 -19.73 -33.79
CA LYS A 233 26.17 -20.04 -35.00
C LYS A 233 25.69 -19.29 -36.25
N ALA A 234 24.39 -19.00 -36.37
CA ALA A 234 23.83 -18.36 -37.57
C ALA A 234 24.20 -16.87 -37.73
N LEU A 235 24.61 -16.19 -36.65
CA LEU A 235 25.03 -14.78 -36.70
C LEU A 235 26.53 -14.58 -36.92
N SER A 236 27.35 -15.64 -36.75
CA SER A 236 28.81 -15.54 -36.92
C SER A 236 29.29 -15.75 -38.36
N GLU A 237 28.47 -16.35 -39.24
CA GLU A 237 28.85 -16.63 -40.63
C GLU A 237 28.48 -15.50 -41.61
N HIS A 238 27.63 -14.54 -41.22
CA HIS A 238 27.26 -13.41 -42.08
C HIS A 238 28.22 -12.21 -42.00
N ILE A 239 29.14 -12.19 -41.03
CA ILE A 239 30.13 -11.10 -40.85
C ILE A 239 31.47 -11.41 -41.56
N ARG A 240 31.65 -12.61 -42.12
CA ARG A 240 32.88 -13.00 -42.85
C ARG A 240 32.80 -12.88 -44.37
N MET A 241 31.71 -12.35 -44.93
CA MET A 241 31.57 -12.10 -46.38
C MET A 241 31.16 -10.67 -46.72
N SER A 242 31.48 -9.70 -45.85
CA SER A 242 31.43 -8.26 -46.17
C SER A 242 32.83 -7.67 -46.14
#